data_AF-A0A1M7KEF0-F1
#
_entry.id   AF-A0A1M7KEF0-F1
#
_cell.length_a   1.000
_cell.length_b   1.000
_cell.length_c   1.000
_cell.angle_alpha   90.00
_cell.angle_beta   90.00
_cell.angle_gamma   90.00
#
_symmetry.space_group_name_H-M   'P 1'
#
loop_
_entity.id
_entity.type
_entity.pdbx_description
1 polymer ?
#
loop_
_entity_poly.entity_id
_entity_poly.type
_entity_poly.pdbx_seq_one_letter_code
_entity_poly.pdbx_strand_id
1 'polypeptide(L)'
;MTDIQIDRLINFETAADGTAVRLIIKDSAGQTVGTIMNIDTLSSLLMTMPTIASSAVKRAHGDPRTRITYPAEEFQIEEGPDNLRILTIGTPEGFNVSFSLTEELSYELGEAHLSGFGQRPRRH
;
A
#
# COMPACT_ATOMS: atom_id res chain seq x y z
N MET A 1 -3.60 -19.30 21.17
CA MET A 1 -3.32 -18.67 19.86
C MET A 1 -2.22 -19.50 19.23
N THR A 2 -2.37 -19.91 17.98
CA THR A 2 -1.33 -20.63 17.25
C THR A 2 -0.75 -19.66 16.24
N ASP A 3 0.54 -19.41 16.32
CA ASP A 3 1.25 -18.53 15.40
C ASP A 3 1.79 -19.32 14.21
N ILE A 4 1.75 -18.72 13.01
CA ILE A 4 2.38 -19.25 11.81
C ILE A 4 3.49 -18.29 11.41
N GLN A 5 4.73 -18.78 11.42
CA GLN A 5 5.86 -18.00 10.97
C GLN A 5 5.97 -18.08 9.45
N ILE A 6 5.71 -16.95 8.79
CA ILE A 6 5.76 -16.81 7.34
C ILE A 6 7.22 -16.62 6.89
N ASP A 7 7.66 -17.43 5.92
CA ASP A 7 8.94 -17.27 5.23
C ASP A 7 8.78 -16.32 4.03
N ARG A 8 7.80 -16.59 3.14
CA ARG A 8 7.54 -15.74 1.97
C ARG A 8 6.13 -15.90 1.41
N LEU A 9 5.61 -14.83 0.80
CA LEU A 9 4.49 -14.90 -0.13
C LEU A 9 4.97 -15.54 -1.44
N ILE A 10 4.29 -16.59 -1.91
CA ILE A 10 4.63 -17.30 -3.14
C ILE A 10 3.83 -16.73 -4.32
N ASN A 11 2.52 -16.62 -4.13
CA ASN A 11 1.59 -16.20 -5.18
C ASN A 11 0.26 -15.73 -4.56
N PHE A 12 -0.64 -15.20 -5.39
CA PHE A 12 -2.03 -15.01 -5.04
C PHE A 12 -2.94 -15.53 -6.15
N GLU A 13 -4.17 -15.90 -5.79
CA GLU A 13 -5.23 -16.30 -6.71
C GLU A 13 -6.45 -15.43 -6.44
N THR A 14 -7.17 -15.05 -7.48
CA THR A 14 -8.46 -14.36 -7.35
C THR A 14 -9.57 -15.34 -7.71
N ALA A 15 -10.63 -15.40 -6.91
CA ALA A 15 -11.81 -16.18 -7.23
C ALA A 15 -12.41 -15.72 -8.56
N ALA A 16 -13.01 -16.65 -9.32
CA ALA A 16 -13.55 -16.34 -10.65
C ALA A 16 -14.66 -15.28 -10.63
N ASP A 17 -15.36 -15.15 -9.50
CA ASP A 17 -16.40 -14.13 -9.28
C ASP A 17 -15.86 -12.79 -8.74
N GLY A 18 -14.54 -12.69 -8.51
CA GLY A 18 -13.88 -11.48 -7.98
C GLY A 18 -14.16 -11.19 -6.51
N THR A 19 -14.85 -12.08 -5.78
CA THR A 19 -15.31 -11.79 -4.40
C THR A 19 -14.25 -12.08 -3.34
N ALA A 20 -13.25 -12.90 -3.67
CA ALA A 20 -12.22 -13.33 -2.75
C ALA A 20 -10.84 -13.44 -3.40
N VAL A 21 -9.81 -13.25 -2.59
CA VAL A 21 -8.41 -13.45 -2.93
C VAL A 21 -7.82 -14.48 -1.97
N ARG A 22 -7.02 -15.39 -2.52
CA ARG A 22 -6.23 -16.36 -1.77
C ARG A 22 -4.75 -15.99 -1.86
N LEU A 23 -4.12 -15.72 -0.72
CA LEU A 23 -2.66 -15.61 -0.62
C LEU A 23 -2.08 -17.00 -0.40
N ILE A 24 -1.06 -17.35 -1.18
CA ILE A 24 -0.33 -18.61 -1.06
C ILE A 24 1.03 -18.30 -0.45
N ILE A 25 1.27 -18.81 0.75
CA ILE A 25 2.42 -18.46 1.57
C ILE A 25 3.20 -19.73 1.91
N LYS A 26 4.53 -19.63 2.00
CA LYS A 26 5.38 -20.65 2.58
C LYS A 26 5.69 -20.30 4.04
N ASP A 27 5.50 -21.24 4.94
CA ASP A 27 5.92 -21.08 6.34
C ASP A 27 7.39 -21.48 6.53
N SER A 28 7.93 -21.20 7.72
CA SER A 28 9.32 -21.53 8.07
C SER A 28 9.60 -23.05 8.20
N ALA A 29 8.56 -23.88 8.29
CA ALA A 29 8.68 -25.34 8.23
C ALA A 29 8.67 -25.86 6.78
N GLY A 30 8.52 -24.97 5.80
CA GLY A 30 8.47 -25.27 4.38
C GLY A 30 7.10 -25.70 3.87
N GLN A 31 6.06 -25.67 4.71
CA GLN A 31 4.69 -26.00 4.32
C GLN A 31 4.06 -24.82 3.57
N THR A 32 3.21 -25.15 2.60
CA THR A 32 2.44 -24.16 1.86
C THR A 32 1.07 -23.98 2.49
N VAL A 33 0.75 -22.75 2.90
CA VAL A 33 -0.50 -22.38 3.55
C VAL A 33 -1.24 -21.39 2.66
N GLY A 34 -2.55 -21.59 2.51
CA GLY A 34 -3.43 -20.66 1.80
C GLY A 34 -4.27 -19.84 2.77
N THR A 35 -4.31 -18.52 2.58
CA THR A 35 -5.17 -17.62 3.36
C THR A 35 -6.18 -16.96 2.43
N ILE A 36 -7.47 -17.20 2.65
CA ILE A 36 -8.56 -16.65 1.83
C ILE A 36 -9.17 -15.46 2.54
N MET A 37 -9.43 -14.39 1.80
CA MET A 37 -10.08 -13.19 2.30
C MET A 37 -10.97 -12.58 1.23
N ASN A 38 -12.07 -11.95 1.65
CA ASN A 38 -12.89 -11.15 0.75
C ASN A 38 -12.21 -9.80 0.43
N ILE A 39 -12.76 -9.08 -0.55
CA ILE A 39 -12.24 -7.77 -0.97
C ILE A 39 -12.22 -6.75 0.17
N ASP A 40 -13.22 -6.74 1.06
CA ASP A 40 -13.28 -5.79 2.18
C ASP A 40 -12.14 -6.03 3.19
N THR A 41 -11.85 -7.30 3.47
CA THR A 41 -10.75 -7.72 4.35
C THR A 41 -9.40 -7.41 3.71
N LEU A 42 -9.25 -7.70 2.41
CA LEU A 42 -8.04 -7.34 1.65
C LEU A 42 -7.82 -5.82 1.67
N SER A 43 -8.86 -5.04 1.42
CA SER A 43 -8.80 -3.57 1.43
C SER A 43 -8.41 -3.04 2.81
N SER A 44 -9.00 -3.60 3.86
CA SER A 44 -8.63 -3.28 5.25
C SER A 44 -7.17 -3.62 5.56
N LEU A 45 -6.67 -4.75 5.03
CA LEU A 45 -5.27 -5.14 5.16
C LEU A 45 -4.35 -4.16 4.42
N LEU A 46 -4.67 -3.79 3.18
CA LEU A 46 -3.90 -2.82 2.39
C LEU A 46 -3.83 -1.45 3.07
N MET A 47 -4.90 -1.01 3.73
CA MET A 47 -4.92 0.26 4.48
C MET A 47 -4.12 0.20 5.79
N THR A 48 -3.85 -0.99 6.33
CA THR A 48 -3.12 -1.15 7.61
C THR A 48 -1.67 -1.57 7.44
N MET A 49 -1.33 -2.30 6.37
CA MET A 49 0.02 -2.78 6.07
C MET A 49 1.09 -1.68 6.06
N PRO A 50 0.89 -0.50 5.45
CA PRO A 50 1.86 0.59 5.50
C PRO A 50 2.16 1.04 6.94
N THR A 51 1.14 1.07 7.81
CA THR A 51 1.30 1.44 9.22
C THR A 51 2.07 0.37 9.99
N ILE A 52 1.78 -0.91 9.75
CA ILE A 52 2.51 -2.05 10.34
C ILE A 52 4.00 -1.98 9.93
N ALA A 53 4.28 -1.84 8.64
CA ALA A 53 5.63 -1.80 8.11
C ALA A 53 6.43 -0.60 8.65
N SER A 54 5.81 0.59 8.69
CA SER A 54 6.40 1.80 9.28
C SER A 54 6.75 1.62 10.76
N SER A 55 5.83 1.02 11.54
CA SER A 55 6.06 0.73 12.96
C SER A 55 7.20 -0.27 13.18
N ALA A 56 7.22 -1.35 12.40
CA ALA A 56 8.24 -2.40 12.49
C ALA A 56 9.64 -1.87 12.20
N VAL A 57 9.80 -1.11 11.12
CA VAL A 57 11.11 -0.56 10.70
C VAL A 57 11.63 0.46 11.70
N LYS A 58 10.79 1.37 12.21
CA LYS A 58 11.20 2.32 13.26
C LYS A 58 11.69 1.59 14.51
N ARG A 59 10.99 0.52 14.92
CA ARG A 59 11.38 -0.28 16.09
C ARG A 59 12.68 -1.06 15.85
N ALA A 60 12.86 -1.65 14.68
CA ALA A 60 14.04 -2.43 14.33
C ALA A 60 15.33 -1.58 14.34
N HIS A 61 15.23 -0.32 13.92
CA HIS A 61 16.38 0.59 13.82
C HIS A 61 16.53 1.57 14.99
N GLY A 62 15.54 1.67 15.88
CA GLY A 62 15.56 2.60 17.02
C GLY A 62 15.50 4.09 16.65
N ASP A 63 15.22 4.44 15.39
CA ASP A 63 15.07 5.83 14.92
C ASP A 63 13.64 6.05 14.39
N PRO A 64 12.85 6.98 14.98
CA PRO A 64 11.49 7.26 14.55
C PRO A 64 11.37 7.90 13.16
N ARG A 65 12.48 8.36 12.59
CA ARG A 65 12.54 8.95 11.23
C ARG A 65 12.75 7.91 10.15
N THR A 66 13.16 6.69 10.51
CA THR A 66 13.34 5.58 9.57
C THR A 66 12.01 5.25 8.90
N ARG A 67 12.06 5.02 7.60
CA ARG A 67 10.90 4.79 6.74
C ARG A 67 11.31 3.87 5.59
N ILE A 68 10.36 3.08 5.13
CA ILE A 68 10.48 2.35 3.87
C ILE A 68 10.12 3.33 2.76
N THR A 69 10.94 3.39 1.73
CA THR A 69 10.67 4.14 0.50
C THR A 69 10.81 3.18 -0.66
N TYR A 70 9.90 3.31 -1.62
CA TYR A 70 9.95 2.56 -2.87
C TYR A 70 10.35 3.51 -3.99
N PRO A 71 11.19 3.08 -4.95
CA PRO A 71 11.58 3.91 -6.08
C PRO A 71 10.37 4.09 -7.00
N ALA A 72 9.72 5.26 -6.90
CA ALA A 72 8.68 5.63 -7.84
C ALA A 72 9.31 5.94 -9.20
N GLU A 73 8.99 5.15 -10.21
CA GLU A 73 9.48 5.34 -11.58
C GLU A 73 8.36 5.66 -12.56
N GLU A 74 7.13 5.26 -12.24
CA GLU A 74 5.96 5.49 -13.08
C GLU A 74 4.95 6.37 -12.35
N PHE A 75 4.34 7.30 -13.07
CA PHE A 75 3.17 8.03 -12.58
C PHE A 75 2.18 8.31 -13.72
N GLN A 76 0.90 8.39 -13.36
CA GLN A 76 -0.18 8.75 -14.27
C GLN A 76 -1.18 9.64 -13.54
N ILE A 77 -1.71 10.64 -14.25
CA ILE A 77 -2.78 11.50 -13.76
C ILE A 77 -3.95 11.43 -14.75
N GLU A 78 -5.13 11.13 -14.23
CA GLU A 78 -6.37 11.00 -15.01
C GLU A 78 -7.49 11.83 -14.39
N GLU A 79 -8.46 12.24 -15.21
CA GLU A 79 -9.71 12.81 -14.70
C GLU A 79 -10.59 11.70 -14.11
N GLY A 80 -11.06 11.92 -12.89
CA GLY A 80 -12.01 11.06 -12.20
C GLY A 80 -13.41 11.68 -12.13
N PRO A 81 -14.39 10.93 -11.60
CA PRO A 81 -15.72 11.48 -11.31
C PRO A 81 -15.66 12.62 -10.29
N ASP A 82 -16.70 13.44 -10.26
CA ASP A 82 -16.88 14.52 -9.26
C ASP A 82 -15.74 15.55 -9.22
N ASN A 83 -15.16 15.87 -10.38
CA ASN A 83 -14.03 16.80 -10.54
C ASN A 83 -12.79 16.40 -9.72
N LEU A 84 -12.62 15.11 -9.47
CA LEU A 84 -11.40 14.57 -8.85
C LEU A 84 -10.35 14.29 -9.92
N ARG A 85 -9.08 14.29 -9.51
CA ARG A 85 -7.96 13.75 -10.28
C ARG A 85 -7.52 12.45 -9.65
N ILE A 86 -7.26 11.43 -10.45
CA ILE A 86 -6.70 10.16 -10.00
C ILE A 86 -5.20 10.21 -10.26
N LEU A 87 -4.39 10.21 -9.21
CA LEU A 87 -2.93 10.09 -9.27
C LEU A 87 -2.54 8.64 -8.98
N THR A 88 -1.98 7.95 -9.97
CA THR A 88 -1.37 6.63 -9.81
C THR A 88 0.15 6.79 -9.75
N ILE A 89 0.79 6.20 -8.73
CA ILE A 89 2.25 6.11 -8.62
C ILE A 89 2.64 4.64 -8.58
N GLY A 90 3.62 4.28 -9.40
CA GLY A 90 4.07 2.91 -9.65
C GLY A 90 5.55 2.69 -9.42
N THR A 91 5.87 1.45 -9.08
CA THR A 91 7.24 0.89 -9.06
C THR A 91 7.38 -0.10 -10.22
N PRO A 92 8.60 -0.32 -10.75
CA PRO A 92 8.83 -1.30 -11.82
C PRO A 92 8.38 -2.72 -11.47
N GLU A 93 8.38 -3.06 -10.19
CA GLU A 93 7.99 -4.38 -9.68
C GLU A 93 6.48 -4.58 -9.55
N GLY A 94 5.67 -3.61 -10.01
CA GLY A 94 4.22 -3.73 -10.11
C GLY A 94 3.45 -3.26 -8.87
N PHE A 95 4.11 -2.70 -7.86
CA PHE A 95 3.41 -1.98 -6.81
C PHE A 95 2.92 -0.64 -7.36
N ASN A 96 1.61 -0.54 -7.57
CA ASN A 96 0.90 0.61 -8.10
C ASN A 96 -0.21 1.02 -7.14
N VAL A 97 -0.30 2.31 -6.80
CA VAL A 97 -1.35 2.84 -5.92
C VAL A 97 -1.94 4.09 -6.52
N SER A 98 -3.27 4.12 -6.58
CA SER A 98 -4.05 5.24 -7.07
C SER A 98 -4.70 6.00 -5.92
N PHE A 99 -4.62 7.33 -5.98
CA PHE A 99 -5.23 8.25 -5.03
C PHE A 99 -6.18 9.21 -5.74
N SER A 100 -7.40 9.33 -5.25
CA SER A 100 -8.31 10.39 -5.68
C SER A 100 -7.98 11.69 -4.95
N LEU A 101 -7.72 12.74 -5.71
CA LEU A 101 -7.35 14.06 -5.22
C LEU A 101 -8.40 15.08 -5.64
N THR A 102 -8.79 15.97 -4.73
CA THR A 102 -9.49 17.18 -5.13
C THR A 102 -8.54 18.08 -5.91
N GLU A 103 -9.08 19.02 -6.69
CA GLU A 103 -8.25 20.01 -7.39
C GLU A 103 -7.35 20.80 -6.42
N GLU A 104 -7.91 21.26 -5.29
CA GLU A 104 -7.17 21.94 -4.22
C GLU A 104 -6.00 21.08 -3.71
N LEU A 105 -6.25 19.81 -3.36
CA LEU A 105 -5.20 18.92 -2.86
C LEU A 105 -4.15 18.61 -3.93
N SER A 106 -4.56 18.47 -5.19
CA SER A 106 -3.64 18.25 -6.31
C SER A 106 -2.70 19.44 -6.48
N TYR A 107 -3.21 20.67 -6.38
CA TYR A 107 -2.40 21.88 -6.44
C TYR A 107 -1.43 21.98 -5.25
N GLU A 108 -1.93 21.82 -4.01
CA GLU A 108 -1.10 21.85 -2.80
C GLU A 108 0.04 20.81 -2.85
N LEU A 109 -0.25 19.59 -3.32
CA LEU A 109 0.75 18.52 -3.43
C LEU A 109 1.83 18.87 -4.46
N GLY A 110 1.45 19.42 -5.61
CA GLY A 110 2.37 19.84 -6.66
C GLY A 110 3.33 20.94 -6.20
N GLU A 111 2.79 21.99 -5.58
CA GLU A 111 3.58 23.10 -5.04
C GLU A 111 4.55 22.64 -3.94
N ALA A 112 4.08 21.79 -3.02
CA ALA A 112 4.92 21.22 -1.97
C ALA A 112 6.06 20.36 -2.53
N HIS A 113 5.78 19.58 -3.57
CA HIS A 113 6.79 18.76 -4.23
C HIS A 113 7.87 19.62 -4.90
N LEU A 114 7.48 20.65 -5.65
CA LEU A 114 8.40 21.58 -6.31
C LEU A 114 9.23 22.40 -5.31
N SER A 115 8.62 22.78 -4.19
CA SER A 115 9.31 23.52 -3.13
C SER A 115 10.27 22.66 -2.32
N GLY A 116 10.13 21.33 -2.37
CA GLY A 116 10.93 20.38 -1.58
C GLY A 116 10.53 20.30 -0.10
N PHE A 117 9.45 20.97 0.29
CA PHE A 117 8.90 20.95 1.65
C PHE A 117 7.39 21.22 1.61
N GLY A 118 6.65 20.60 2.53
CA GLY A 118 5.22 20.82 2.69
C GLY A 118 4.59 19.71 3.52
N GLN A 119 3.56 20.08 4.29
CA GLN A 119 2.79 19.14 5.08
C GLN A 119 1.36 19.66 5.18
N ARG A 120 0.40 18.83 4.77
CA ARG A 120 -1.00 19.09 5.11
C ARG A 120 -1.28 18.53 6.50
N PRO A 121 -1.75 19.34 7.47
CA PRO A 121 -2.14 18.82 8.78
C PRO A 121 -3.30 17.84 8.63
N ARG A 122 -3.29 16.76 9.42
CA ARG A 122 -4.42 15.81 9.46
C ARG A 122 -5.65 16.58 9.92
N ARG A 123 -6.72 16.58 9.12
CA ARG A 123 -8.04 17.03 9.56
C ARG A 123 -8.64 15.93 10.43
N HIS A 124 -9.04 16.27 11.65
CA HIS A 124 -9.72 15.40 12.60
C HIS A 124 -11.19 15.25 12.24
#